data_AF-A0A0F5QAK9-F1
#
_entry.id   AF-A0A0F5QAK9-F1
#
_cell.length_a   1.000
_cell.length_b   1.000
_cell.length_c   1.000
_cell.angle_alpha   90.00
_cell.angle_beta   90.00
_cell.angle_gamma   90.00
#
_symmetry.space_group_name_H-M   'P 1'
#
loop_
_entity.id
_entity.type
_entity.pdbx_description
1 polymer ?
#
loop_
_entity_poly.entity_id
_entity_poly.type
_entity_poly.pdbx_seq_one_letter_code
_entity_poly.pdbx_strand_id
1 'polypeptide(L)'
;MKLVITREWFERRSKLEGDSDIAVGTLAYDPLPEPASPVEVSDNSDTSRIAFGSLVELKRREAGMTRETLAEEVGVDLSEIVSIERDAHFRPEPRTVYNLASKFRLPSKALQQLSGNATIKDSNLDGHALRFAARSGEQNQKLSPEQKRALEEFVAYLAKL
;
A
#
# COMPACT_ATOMS: atom_id res chain seq x y z
N MET A 1 -31.20 26.78 28.36
CA MET A 1 -31.23 25.96 29.59
C MET A 1 -29.80 25.70 30.03
N LYS A 2 -29.46 25.94 31.30
CA LYS A 2 -28.10 25.72 31.83
C LYS A 2 -28.13 24.42 32.61
N LEU A 3 -27.46 23.37 32.11
CA LEU A 3 -27.37 22.10 32.81
C LEU A 3 -26.42 22.29 34.00
N VAL A 4 -26.96 22.28 35.22
CA VAL A 4 -26.18 22.30 36.45
C VAL A 4 -25.81 20.86 36.77
N ILE A 5 -24.62 20.45 36.33
CA ILE A 5 -24.09 19.11 36.62
C ILE A 5 -23.49 19.16 38.03
N THR A 6 -24.10 18.43 38.97
CA THR A 6 -23.70 18.40 40.38
C THR A 6 -22.76 17.22 40.66
N ARG A 7 -21.99 17.27 41.75
CA ARG A 7 -21.10 16.17 42.15
C ARG A 7 -21.84 14.84 42.32
N GLU A 8 -23.01 14.90 42.94
CA GLU A 8 -23.89 13.74 43.12
C GLU A 8 -24.34 13.12 41.80
N TRP A 9 -24.47 13.94 40.74
CA TRP A 9 -24.80 13.45 39.41
C TRP A 9 -23.68 12.58 38.84
N PHE A 10 -22.40 12.99 39.01
CA PHE A 10 -21.25 12.19 38.59
C PHE A 10 -21.12 10.90 39.40
N GLU A 11 -21.26 10.97 40.72
CA GLU A 11 -21.16 9.78 41.59
C GLU A 11 -22.25 8.75 41.25
N ARG A 12 -23.47 9.20 40.95
CA ARG A 12 -24.57 8.32 40.54
C ARG A 12 -24.35 7.72 39.16
N ARG A 13 -23.77 8.47 38.20
CA ARG A 13 -23.46 7.99 36.85
C ARG A 13 -22.32 6.98 36.85
N SER A 14 -21.24 7.24 37.58
CA SER A 14 -20.09 6.33 37.68
C SER A 14 -20.48 4.97 38.27
N LYS A 15 -21.35 4.93 39.29
CA LYS A 15 -21.87 3.66 39.84
C LYS A 15 -22.70 2.84 38.85
N LEU A 16 -23.27 3.46 37.81
CA LEU A 16 -24.02 2.76 36.76
C LEU A 16 -23.10 2.19 35.67
N GLU A 17 -21.87 2.69 35.52
CA GLU A 17 -20.93 2.27 34.47
C GLU A 17 -20.06 1.05 34.86
N GLY A 18 -20.22 0.53 36.09
CA GLY A 18 -19.84 -0.84 36.44
C GLY A 18 -18.37 -1.23 36.21
N ASP A 19 -17.43 -0.27 36.25
CA ASP A 19 -15.98 -0.46 36.02
C ASP A 19 -15.66 -1.31 34.77
N SER A 20 -16.52 -1.27 33.77
CA SER A 20 -16.29 -2.00 32.53
C SER A 20 -15.36 -1.18 31.64
N ASP A 21 -14.30 -1.81 31.14
CA ASP A 21 -13.41 -1.20 30.16
C ASP A 21 -14.22 -0.83 28.91
N ILE A 22 -14.35 0.47 28.65
CA ILE A 22 -15.04 0.97 27.45
C ILE A 22 -14.05 0.96 26.29
N ALA A 23 -14.12 -0.07 25.45
CA ALA A 23 -13.45 -0.10 24.16
C ALA A 23 -14.33 0.51 23.06
N VAL A 24 -13.81 1.49 22.32
CA VAL A 24 -14.44 1.98 21.09
C VAL A 24 -13.89 1.17 19.91
N GLY A 25 -14.51 0.03 19.64
CA GLY A 25 -14.17 -0.87 18.53
C GLY A 25 -14.62 -2.30 18.79
N THR A 26 -15.18 -2.97 17.77
CA THR A 26 -15.81 -4.30 17.86
C THR A 26 -14.85 -5.48 18.04
N LEU A 27 -13.57 -5.27 18.38
CA LEU A 27 -12.57 -6.32 18.57
C LEU A 27 -11.47 -5.85 19.55
N ALA A 28 -11.78 -5.71 20.83
CA ALA A 28 -10.78 -5.92 21.86
C ALA A 28 -10.67 -7.43 22.10
N TYR A 29 -10.14 -8.14 21.11
CA TYR A 29 -9.62 -9.49 21.36
C TYR A 29 -8.34 -9.27 22.14
N ASP A 30 -8.31 -9.61 23.42
CA ASP A 30 -7.05 -9.72 24.16
C ASP A 30 -6.34 -10.94 23.59
N PRO A 31 -5.29 -10.78 22.75
CA PRO A 31 -4.62 -11.93 22.22
C PRO A 31 -3.80 -12.48 23.38
N LEU A 32 -4.30 -13.56 23.99
CA LEU A 32 -3.42 -14.53 24.63
C LEU A 32 -2.23 -14.73 23.68
N PRO A 33 -0.98 -14.65 24.17
CA PRO A 33 0.18 -14.91 23.33
C PRO A 33 0.16 -16.40 22.98
N GLU A 34 -0.63 -16.75 21.96
CA GLU A 34 -0.43 -18.01 21.27
C GLU A 34 1.00 -17.96 20.72
N PRO A 35 1.80 -19.02 20.92
CA PRO A 35 3.12 -19.07 20.30
C PRO A 35 2.89 -18.86 18.82
N ALA A 36 3.42 -17.75 18.30
CA ALA A 36 3.28 -17.36 16.91
C ALA A 36 3.64 -18.56 16.05
N SER A 37 2.62 -19.27 15.58
CA SER A 37 2.76 -20.08 14.39
C SER A 37 3.20 -19.07 13.33
N PRO A 38 4.31 -19.31 12.60
CA PRO A 38 4.64 -18.46 11.49
C PRO A 38 3.46 -18.59 10.53
N VAL A 39 2.61 -17.56 10.50
CA VAL A 39 1.53 -17.51 9.53
C VAL A 39 2.24 -17.22 8.22
N GLU A 40 2.57 -18.29 7.48
CA GLU A 40 3.08 -18.22 6.12
C GLU A 40 1.97 -17.64 5.22
N VAL A 41 1.85 -16.30 5.19
CA VAL A 41 1.02 -15.55 4.23
C VAL A 41 1.89 -14.62 3.37
N SER A 42 3.19 -14.88 3.28
CA SER A 42 4.15 -13.89 2.73
C SER A 42 4.20 -13.82 1.21
N ASP A 43 4.06 -14.92 0.46
CA ASP A 43 4.48 -14.96 -0.95
C ASP A 43 3.68 -14.06 -1.91
N ASN A 44 2.35 -13.95 -1.74
CA ASN A 44 1.53 -13.13 -2.64
C ASN A 44 1.74 -11.63 -2.42
N SER A 45 2.00 -11.23 -1.17
CA SER A 45 2.20 -9.81 -0.84
C SER A 45 3.54 -9.29 -1.37
N ASP A 46 4.56 -10.15 -1.39
CA ASP A 46 5.88 -9.83 -1.97
C ASP A 46 5.81 -9.72 -3.48
N THR A 47 5.06 -10.62 -4.15
CA THR A 47 4.86 -10.56 -5.61
C THR A 47 4.19 -9.27 -6.05
N SER A 48 3.13 -8.85 -5.35
CA SER A 48 2.44 -7.58 -5.63
C SER A 48 3.35 -6.37 -5.40
N ARG A 49 4.21 -6.38 -4.37
CA ARG A 49 5.21 -5.33 -4.14
C ARG A 49 6.32 -5.31 -5.19
N ILE A 50 6.80 -6.46 -5.65
CA ILE A 50 7.75 -6.55 -6.77
C ILE A 50 7.14 -5.94 -8.04
N ALA A 51 5.87 -6.26 -8.33
CA ALA A 51 5.15 -5.67 -9.44
C ALA A 51 4.96 -4.15 -9.27
N PHE A 52 4.72 -3.66 -8.05
CA PHE A 52 4.68 -2.23 -7.76
C PHE A 52 6.01 -1.54 -8.07
N GLY A 53 7.12 -2.06 -7.54
CA GLY A 53 8.46 -1.51 -7.79
C GLY A 53 8.82 -1.51 -9.28
N SER A 54 8.55 -2.62 -9.96
CA SER A 54 8.74 -2.76 -11.41
C SER A 54 7.91 -1.73 -12.20
N LEU A 55 6.66 -1.50 -11.80
CA LEU A 55 5.78 -0.53 -12.45
C LEU A 55 6.32 0.90 -12.29
N VAL A 56 6.78 1.26 -11.08
CA VAL A 56 7.35 2.58 -10.81
C VAL A 56 8.63 2.78 -11.63
N GLU A 57 9.52 1.79 -11.66
CA GLU A 57 10.75 1.84 -12.45
C GLU A 57 10.45 2.02 -13.95
N LEU A 58 9.56 1.19 -14.50
CA LEU A 58 9.24 1.23 -15.93
C LEU A 58 8.53 2.53 -16.31
N LYS A 59 7.63 3.06 -15.47
CA LYS A 59 6.99 4.36 -15.70
C LYS A 59 7.97 5.53 -15.64
N ARG A 60 8.89 5.51 -14.67
CA ARG A 60 9.97 6.49 -14.59
C ARG A 60 10.84 6.47 -15.84
N ARG A 61 11.19 5.28 -16.31
CA ARG A 61 12.02 5.09 -17.52
C ARG A 61 11.28 5.46 -18.80
N GLU A 62 9.99 5.19 -18.89
CA GLU A 62 9.12 5.64 -19.98
C GLU A 62 9.09 7.16 -20.08
N ALA A 63 9.05 7.84 -18.93
CA ALA A 63 9.11 9.29 -18.82
C ALA A 63 10.53 9.88 -18.99
N GLY A 64 11.57 9.05 -19.10
CA GLY A 64 12.96 9.50 -19.21
C GLY A 64 13.52 10.17 -17.96
N MET A 65 12.93 9.90 -16.78
CA MET A 65 13.30 10.53 -15.51
C MET A 65 14.42 9.75 -14.80
N THR A 66 15.31 10.45 -14.11
CA THR A 66 16.21 9.82 -13.12
C THR A 66 15.47 9.60 -11.80
N ARG A 67 16.06 8.83 -10.88
CA ARG A 67 15.44 8.56 -9.57
C ARG A 67 15.35 9.83 -8.74
N GLU A 68 16.36 10.69 -8.85
CA GLU A 68 16.45 12.00 -8.22
C GLU A 68 15.32 12.91 -8.71
N THR A 69 15.12 12.99 -10.03
CA THR A 69 14.01 13.77 -10.61
C THR A 69 12.66 13.26 -10.14
N LEU A 70 12.46 11.94 -10.10
CA LEU A 70 11.20 11.37 -9.61
C LEU A 70 10.97 11.69 -8.13
N ALA A 71 11.99 11.54 -7.29
CA ALA A 71 11.92 11.83 -5.86
C ALA A 71 11.53 13.30 -5.61
N GLU A 72 12.16 14.23 -6.33
CA GLU A 72 11.86 15.66 -6.24
C GLU A 72 10.42 15.99 -6.69
N GLU A 73 9.98 15.45 -7.83
CA GLU A 73 8.63 15.71 -8.36
C GLU A 73 7.49 15.10 -7.52
N VAL A 74 7.77 13.98 -6.84
CA VAL A 74 6.81 13.29 -5.96
C VAL A 74 6.90 13.83 -4.52
N GLY A 75 7.99 14.54 -4.18
CA GLY A 75 8.24 15.13 -2.87
C GLY A 75 8.61 14.10 -1.81
N VAL A 76 9.46 13.13 -2.15
CA VAL A 76 9.93 12.05 -1.27
C VAL A 76 11.46 11.93 -1.31
N ASP A 77 12.04 11.19 -0.37
CA ASP A 77 13.49 10.98 -0.34
C ASP A 77 13.95 10.06 -1.49
N LEU A 78 15.16 10.29 -2.01
CA LEU A 78 15.76 9.44 -3.03
C LEU A 78 15.88 7.98 -2.57
N SER A 79 16.24 7.77 -1.31
CA SER A 79 16.35 6.44 -0.70
C SER A 79 15.01 5.71 -0.73
N GLU A 80 13.89 6.42 -0.55
CA GLU A 80 12.56 5.83 -0.63
C GLU A 80 12.24 5.35 -2.05
N ILE A 81 12.55 6.14 -3.09
CA ILE A 81 12.41 5.71 -4.49
C ILE A 81 13.29 4.49 -4.79
N VAL A 82 14.52 4.47 -4.30
CA VAL A 82 15.44 3.34 -4.47
C VAL A 82 14.88 2.09 -3.81
N SER A 83 14.38 2.19 -2.58
CA SER A 83 13.76 1.07 -1.86
C SER A 83 12.50 0.57 -2.56
N ILE A 84 11.64 1.46 -3.05
CA ILE A 84 10.45 1.09 -3.83
C ILE A 84 10.83 0.28 -5.07
N GLU A 85 11.87 0.67 -5.80
CA GLU A 85 12.25 -0.01 -7.05
C GLU A 85 13.02 -1.32 -6.82
N ARG A 86 13.75 -1.45 -5.71
CA ARG A 86 14.74 -2.54 -5.52
C ARG A 86 14.44 -3.50 -4.38
N ASP A 87 13.66 -3.09 -3.38
CA ASP A 87 13.36 -3.90 -2.21
C ASP A 87 11.91 -4.39 -2.26
N ALA A 88 11.73 -5.68 -2.51
CA ALA A 88 10.44 -6.37 -2.54
C ALA A 88 9.67 -6.30 -1.21
N HIS A 89 10.38 -6.13 -0.09
CA HIS A 89 9.78 -6.09 1.24
C HIS A 89 9.48 -4.66 1.69
N PHE A 90 9.99 -3.66 0.96
CA PHE A 90 9.74 -2.28 1.30
C PHE A 90 8.28 -1.92 1.05
N ARG A 91 7.61 -1.44 2.10
CA ARG A 91 6.24 -0.94 2.03
C ARG A 91 6.27 0.59 2.07
N PRO A 92 5.99 1.28 0.95
CA PRO A 92 5.96 2.74 0.93
C PRO A 92 4.76 3.28 1.71
N GLU A 93 4.86 4.53 2.18
CA GLU A 93 3.75 5.18 2.86
C GLU A 93 2.56 5.41 1.91
N PRO A 94 1.30 5.35 2.40
CA PRO A 94 0.12 5.61 1.59
C PRO A 94 0.16 6.98 0.87
N ARG A 95 0.80 7.98 1.48
CA ARG A 95 1.01 9.31 0.89
C ARG A 95 1.94 9.23 -0.33
N THR A 96 3.07 8.53 -0.22
CA THR A 96 4.01 8.31 -1.33
C THR A 96 3.32 7.61 -2.49
N VAL A 97 2.53 6.57 -2.20
CA VAL A 97 1.76 5.84 -3.21
C VAL A 97 0.73 6.73 -3.90
N TYR A 98 0.05 7.61 -3.16
CA TYR A 98 -0.87 8.59 -3.73
C TYR A 98 -0.16 9.57 -4.66
N ASN A 99 0.99 10.13 -4.23
CA ASN A 99 1.75 11.08 -5.04
C ASN A 99 2.28 10.42 -6.33
N LEU A 100 2.76 9.17 -6.26
CA LEU A 100 3.17 8.39 -7.43
C LEU A 100 1.99 8.13 -8.38
N ALA A 101 0.83 7.78 -7.83
CA ALA A 101 -0.39 7.60 -8.61
C ALA A 101 -0.78 8.88 -9.36
N SER A 102 -0.76 10.02 -8.68
CA SER A 102 -1.04 11.33 -9.29
C SER A 102 -0.02 11.69 -10.36
N LYS A 103 1.28 11.47 -10.10
CA LYS A 103 2.36 11.78 -11.04
C LYS A 103 2.23 11.01 -12.35
N PHE A 104 1.95 9.72 -12.27
CA PHE A 104 1.81 8.85 -13.45
C PHE A 104 0.38 8.74 -13.98
N ARG A 105 -0.58 9.47 -13.38
CA ARG A 105 -2.02 9.44 -13.71
C ARG A 105 -2.60 8.01 -13.68
N LEU A 106 -2.25 7.28 -12.63
CA LEU A 106 -2.66 5.90 -12.42
C LEU A 106 -3.74 5.81 -11.32
N PRO A 107 -4.57 4.75 -11.31
CA PRO A 107 -5.62 4.57 -10.31
C PRO A 107 -5.03 4.38 -8.91
N SER A 108 -5.24 5.38 -8.04
CA SER A 108 -4.67 5.38 -6.69
C SER A 108 -5.10 4.17 -5.86
N LYS A 109 -6.38 3.77 -5.91
CA LYS A 109 -6.90 2.60 -5.18
C LYS A 109 -6.16 1.30 -5.55
N ALA A 110 -5.91 1.07 -6.83
CA ALA A 110 -5.22 -0.13 -7.30
C ALA A 110 -3.72 -0.11 -6.88
N LEU A 111 -3.08 1.06 -6.92
CA LEU A 111 -1.71 1.24 -6.43
C LEU A 111 -1.58 1.07 -4.90
N GLN A 112 -2.59 1.47 -4.13
CA GLN A 112 -2.64 1.20 -2.69
C GLN A 112 -2.73 -0.30 -2.40
N GLN A 113 -3.49 -1.06 -3.21
CA GLN A 113 -3.54 -2.52 -3.09
C GLN A 113 -2.22 -3.17 -3.48
N LEU A 114 -1.62 -2.73 -4.59
CA LEU A 114 -0.37 -3.28 -5.12
C LEU A 114 0.84 -3.01 -4.20
N SER A 115 0.89 -1.85 -3.55
CA SER A 115 1.91 -1.51 -2.55
C SER A 115 1.72 -2.21 -1.20
N GLY A 116 0.64 -2.98 -1.01
CA GLY A 116 0.31 -3.62 0.26
C GLY A 116 -0.31 -2.68 1.31
N ASN A 117 -0.75 -1.49 0.90
CA ASN A 117 -1.39 -0.51 1.78
C ASN A 117 -2.90 -0.68 1.94
N ALA A 118 -3.54 -1.47 1.08
CA ALA A 118 -4.95 -1.80 1.16
C ALA A 118 -5.18 -3.30 0.93
N THR A 119 -6.27 -3.83 1.49
CA THR A 119 -6.66 -5.22 1.23
C THR A 119 -7.00 -5.41 -0.25
N ILE A 120 -6.41 -6.45 -0.84
CA ILE A 120 -6.67 -6.86 -2.22
C ILE A 120 -8.08 -7.43 -2.26
N LYS A 121 -8.97 -6.75 -3.00
CA LYS A 121 -10.37 -7.19 -3.16
C LYS A 121 -10.58 -8.00 -4.43
N ASP A 122 -9.74 -7.81 -5.44
CA ASP A 122 -9.80 -8.56 -6.69
C ASP A 122 -8.77 -9.69 -6.65
N SER A 123 -9.25 -10.93 -6.62
CA SER A 123 -8.42 -12.13 -6.62
C SER A 123 -7.56 -12.28 -7.87
N ASN A 124 -7.87 -11.57 -8.95
CA ASN A 124 -7.09 -11.61 -10.19
C ASN A 124 -5.89 -10.66 -10.19
N LEU A 125 -5.85 -9.68 -9.27
CA LEU A 125 -4.79 -8.67 -9.22
C LEU A 125 -3.42 -9.32 -9.02
N ASP A 126 -3.32 -10.30 -8.13
CA ASP A 126 -2.07 -11.02 -7.84
C ASP A 126 -1.56 -11.78 -9.08
N GLY A 127 -2.46 -12.43 -9.83
CA GLY A 127 -2.10 -13.15 -11.05
C GLY A 127 -1.60 -12.22 -12.16
N HIS A 128 -2.21 -11.04 -12.29
CA HIS A 128 -1.75 -10.01 -13.23
C HIS A 128 -0.43 -9.37 -12.79
N ALA A 129 -0.27 -9.11 -11.50
CA ALA A 129 0.96 -8.60 -10.90
C ALA A 129 2.13 -9.58 -11.11
N LEU A 130 1.91 -10.88 -10.88
CA LEU A 130 2.92 -11.93 -11.10
C LEU A 130 3.36 -12.00 -12.56
N ARG A 131 2.42 -12.02 -13.51
CA ARG A 131 2.74 -12.04 -14.94
C ARG A 131 3.51 -10.80 -15.38
N PHE A 132 3.15 -9.65 -14.83
CA PHE A 132 3.83 -8.39 -15.09
C PHE A 132 5.26 -8.40 -14.52
N ALA A 133 5.44 -8.81 -13.26
CA ALA A 133 6.75 -8.93 -12.62
C ALA A 133 7.69 -9.87 -13.41
N ALA A 134 7.19 -11.03 -13.82
CA ALA A 134 7.96 -12.00 -14.61
C ALA A 134 8.46 -11.45 -15.96
N ARG A 135 7.74 -10.48 -16.56
CA ARG A 135 8.09 -9.86 -17.85
C ARG A 135 8.92 -8.57 -17.70
N SER A 136 8.99 -8.01 -16.50
CA SER A 136 9.59 -6.70 -16.22
C SER A 136 11.07 -6.75 -15.86
N GLY A 137 11.70 -7.94 -15.95
CA GLY A 137 13.08 -8.19 -15.50
C GLY A 137 14.14 -7.18 -15.95
N GLU A 138 15.25 -7.16 -15.23
CA GLU A 138 16.31 -6.15 -15.29
C GLU A 138 16.91 -5.97 -16.71
N GLN A 139 16.57 -4.86 -17.37
CA GLN A 139 17.26 -4.42 -18.58
C GLN A 139 17.67 -2.95 -18.46
N ASN A 140 18.96 -2.65 -18.56
CA ASN A 140 19.56 -1.40 -18.07
C ASN A 140 19.52 -0.18 -19.02
N GLN A 141 18.99 -0.26 -20.25
CA GLN A 141 19.15 0.87 -21.20
C GLN A 141 17.85 1.42 -21.79
N LYS A 142 17.04 0.61 -22.47
CA LYS A 142 15.77 1.05 -23.08
C LYS A 142 14.70 -0.01 -22.86
N LEU A 143 13.47 0.45 -22.66
CA LEU A 143 12.29 -0.41 -22.57
C LEU A 143 12.20 -1.27 -23.84
N SER A 144 12.34 -2.58 -23.68
CA SER A 144 12.08 -3.56 -24.73
C SER A 144 10.62 -3.43 -25.21
N PRO A 145 10.30 -3.70 -26.48
CA PRO A 145 8.92 -3.77 -26.97
C PRO A 145 8.02 -4.67 -26.10
N GLU A 146 8.58 -5.77 -25.58
CA GLU A 146 7.86 -6.69 -24.68
C GLU A 146 7.54 -6.06 -23.32
N GLN A 147 8.49 -5.32 -22.75
CA GLN A 147 8.30 -4.61 -21.48
C GLN A 147 7.28 -3.48 -21.62
N LYS A 148 7.31 -2.74 -22.73
CA LYS A 148 6.29 -1.71 -23.03
C LYS A 148 4.91 -2.31 -23.13
N ARG A 149 4.78 -3.40 -23.87
CA ARG A 149 3.50 -4.12 -24.01
C ARG A 149 3.00 -4.63 -22.66
N ALA A 150 3.87 -5.23 -21.85
CA ALA A 150 3.52 -5.70 -20.51
C ALA A 150 3.07 -4.54 -19.61
N LEU A 151 3.73 -3.39 -19.68
CA LEU A 151 3.36 -2.18 -18.95
C LEU A 151 1.99 -1.65 -19.37
N GLU A 152 1.74 -1.53 -20.67
CA GLU A 152 0.44 -1.07 -21.21
C GLU A 152 -0.69 -2.03 -20.83
N GLU A 153 -0.49 -3.35 -20.98
CA GLU A 153 -1.46 -4.37 -20.58
C GLU A 153 -1.80 -4.27 -19.09
N PHE A 154 -0.78 -4.09 -18.24
CA PHE A 154 -0.96 -4.02 -16.79
C PHE A 154 -1.63 -2.70 -16.37
N VAL A 155 -1.22 -1.56 -16.93
CA VAL A 155 -1.87 -0.26 -16.67
C VAL A 155 -3.33 -0.27 -17.12
N ALA A 156 -3.63 -0.86 -18.28
CA ALA A 156 -5.00 -1.00 -18.77
C ALA A 156 -5.86 -1.89 -17.87
N TYR A 157 -5.27 -2.88 -17.21
CA TYR A 157 -5.96 -3.67 -16.19
C TYR A 157 -6.22 -2.86 -14.92
N LEU A 158 -5.21 -2.14 -14.40
CA LEU A 158 -5.36 -1.28 -13.22
C LEU A 158 -6.46 -0.23 -13.43
N ALA A 159 -6.59 0.31 -14.64
CA ALA A 159 -7.62 1.31 -14.98
C ALA A 159 -9.07 0.79 -14.91
N LYS A 160 -9.28 -0.53 -14.86
CA LYS A 160 -10.61 -1.16 -14.80
C LYS A 160 -11.07 -1.53 -13.38
N LEU A 161 -10.18 -1.40 -12.39
CA LEU A 161 -10.37 -1.74 -10.96
C LEU A 161 -10.98 -0.60 -10.12
#